data_AF-A0A960R6M4-F1
#
_entry.id   AF-A0A960R6M4-F1
#
_cell.length_a   1.000
_cell.length_b   1.000
_cell.length_c   1.000
_cell.angle_alpha   90.00
_cell.angle_beta   90.00
_cell.angle_gamma   90.00
#
_symmetry.space_group_name_H-M   'P 1'
#
loop_
_entity.id
_entity.type
_entity.pdbx_description
1 polymer ?
#
loop_
_entity_poly.entity_id
_entity_poly.type
_entity_poly.pdbx_seq_one_letter_code
_entity_poly.pdbx_strand_id
1 'polypeptide(L)'
;WMVVPGWTRGVTTPEGVGVKISHVVDHIDHICQLAGNANHVGIGTDLDGGFGREQSPMDLDTIADVQSVAGILAERGYSPGDITRVMSGNYLNLLKTAWS
;
A
#
# COMPACT_ATOMS: atom_id res chain seq x y z
N TRP A 1 -13.91 2.51 -3.38
CA TRP A 1 -13.00 3.66 -3.43
C TRP A 1 -11.88 3.29 -4.38
N MET A 2 -11.62 4.09 -5.41
CA MET A 2 -10.42 3.93 -6.26
C MET A 2 -9.26 4.68 -5.61
N VAL A 3 -8.02 4.37 -5.98
CA VAL A 3 -6.81 4.97 -5.38
C VAL A 3 -6.88 6.50 -5.35
N VAL A 4 -7.43 7.09 -6.41
CA VAL A 4 -7.76 8.52 -6.51
C VAL A 4 -9.25 8.72 -6.84
N PRO A 5 -9.87 9.85 -6.45
CA PRO A 5 -11.27 10.14 -6.78
C PRO A 5 -11.48 10.37 -8.29
N GLY A 6 -12.73 10.25 -8.76
CA GLY A 6 -13.10 10.54 -10.15
C GLY A 6 -12.64 9.51 -11.19
N TRP A 7 -12.11 8.37 -10.74
CA TRP A 7 -11.63 7.31 -11.64
C TRP A 7 -12.75 6.74 -12.52
N THR A 8 -12.53 6.71 -13.83
CA THR A 8 -13.42 6.11 -14.81
C THR A 8 -12.75 4.90 -15.46
N ARG A 9 -13.33 3.71 -15.27
CA ARG A 9 -12.77 2.44 -15.78
C ARG A 9 -12.63 2.48 -17.31
N GLY A 10 -11.45 2.11 -17.81
CA GLY A 10 -11.15 2.07 -19.24
C GLY A 10 -10.87 3.44 -19.88
N VAL A 11 -10.87 4.52 -19.10
CA VAL A 11 -10.61 5.89 -19.55
C VAL A 11 -9.47 6.51 -18.76
N THR A 12 -9.54 6.47 -17.44
CA THR A 12 -8.51 7.02 -16.56
C THR A 12 -7.30 6.09 -16.51
N THR A 13 -6.10 6.66 -16.62
CA THR A 13 -4.82 5.95 -16.43
C THR A 13 -4.12 6.48 -15.18
N PRO A 14 -3.31 5.65 -14.48
CA PRO A 14 -2.55 6.12 -13.31
C PRO A 14 -1.68 7.33 -13.63
N GLU A 15 -1.00 7.32 -14.77
CA GLU A 15 -0.17 8.43 -15.25
C GLU A 15 -1.00 9.70 -15.50
N GLY A 16 -2.15 9.59 -16.17
CA GLY A 16 -2.99 10.74 -16.53
C GLY A 16 -3.57 11.50 -15.33
N VAL A 17 -3.66 10.86 -14.16
CA VAL A 17 -4.13 11.49 -12.91
C VAL A 17 -3.07 11.49 -11.81
N GLY A 18 -1.82 11.15 -12.12
CA GLY A 18 -0.68 11.24 -11.21
C GLY A 18 -0.75 10.33 -9.99
N VAL A 19 -1.25 9.09 -10.14
CA VAL A 19 -1.25 8.10 -9.05
C VAL A 19 0.18 7.79 -8.63
N LYS A 20 0.42 7.77 -7.32
CA LYS A 20 1.73 7.59 -6.68
C LYS A 20 1.64 6.63 -5.50
N ILE A 21 2.77 6.08 -5.05
CA ILE A 21 2.84 5.22 -3.86
C ILE A 21 2.27 5.95 -2.64
N SER A 22 2.47 7.27 -2.51
CA SER A 22 1.89 8.06 -1.42
C SER A 22 0.35 7.99 -1.36
N HIS A 23 -0.33 7.91 -2.50
CA HIS A 23 -1.79 7.70 -2.54
C HIS A 23 -2.16 6.31 -2.02
N VAL A 24 -1.35 5.28 -2.27
CA VAL A 24 -1.54 3.96 -1.66
C VAL A 24 -1.34 4.03 -0.15
N VAL A 25 -0.36 4.81 0.32
CA VAL A 25 -0.12 5.02 1.76
C VAL A 25 -1.29 5.78 2.41
N ASP A 26 -2.01 6.65 1.70
CA ASP A 26 -3.27 7.24 2.20
C ASP A 26 -4.32 6.18 2.53
N HIS A 27 -4.40 5.11 1.73
CA HIS A 27 -5.32 4.00 1.99
C HIS A 27 -4.85 3.15 3.17
N ILE A 28 -3.54 2.93 3.32
CA ILE A 28 -2.96 2.26 4.49
C ILE A 28 -3.29 3.05 5.76
N ASP A 29 -3.08 4.36 5.75
CA ASP A 29 -3.37 5.26 6.87
C ASP A 29 -4.86 5.25 7.22
N HIS A 30 -5.73 5.35 6.22
CA HIS A 30 -7.16 5.25 6.44
C HIS A 30 -7.58 3.93 7.11
N ILE A 31 -7.04 2.79 6.68
CA ILE A 31 -7.30 1.49 7.31
C ILE A 31 -6.81 1.48 8.77
N CYS A 32 -5.64 2.05 9.05
CA CYS A 32 -5.12 2.17 10.41
C CYS A 32 -6.04 3.02 11.30
N GLN A 33 -6.55 4.14 10.78
CA GLN A 33 -7.49 5.02 11.49
C GLN A 33 -8.80 4.31 11.78
N LEU A 34 -9.34 3.54 10.82
CA LEU A 34 -10.55 2.73 11.01
C LEU A 34 -10.34 1.63 12.07
N ALA A 35 -9.19 0.97 12.05
CA ALA A 35 -8.83 -0.07 13.02
C ALA A 35 -8.41 0.49 14.39
N GLY A 36 -8.11 1.79 14.46
CA GLY A 36 -7.55 2.47 15.64
C GLY A 36 -6.09 2.10 15.94
N ASN A 37 -5.40 1.38 15.04
CA ASN A 37 -4.01 0.94 15.18
C ASN A 37 -3.46 0.36 13.86
N ALA A 38 -2.16 0.07 13.81
CA ALA A 38 -1.48 -0.48 12.63
C ALA A 38 -1.39 -2.03 12.59
N ASN A 39 -2.11 -2.77 13.44
CA ASN A 39 -1.95 -4.23 13.59
C ASN A 39 -2.68 -5.06 12.53
N HIS A 40 -3.42 -4.42 11.62
CA HIS A 40 -4.39 -5.10 10.76
C HIS A 40 -4.27 -4.74 9.27
N VAL A 41 -3.14 -4.17 8.86
CA VAL A 41 -2.87 -3.79 7.46
C VAL A 41 -1.57 -4.42 6.97
N GLY A 42 -1.52 -4.77 5.68
CA GLY A 42 -0.34 -5.33 5.03
C GLY A 42 -0.31 -4.96 3.55
N ILE A 43 0.84 -5.17 2.90
CA ILE A 43 1.06 -4.85 1.48
C ILE A 43 0.81 -6.11 0.63
N GLY A 44 -0.14 -6.02 -0.29
CA GLY A 44 -0.32 -6.98 -1.38
C GLY A 44 -0.24 -6.23 -2.70
N THR A 45 0.90 -6.32 -3.38
CA THR A 45 1.19 -5.45 -4.54
C THR A 45 0.45 -5.86 -5.80
N ASP A 46 0.11 -7.15 -5.92
CA ASP A 46 -0.44 -7.76 -7.14
C ASP A 46 0.42 -7.47 -8.39
N LEU A 47 1.74 -7.28 -8.20
CA LEU A 47 2.69 -7.16 -9.30
C LEU A 47 2.66 -8.45 -10.13
N ASP A 48 2.62 -8.29 -11.45
CA ASP A 48 2.42 -9.36 -12.43
C ASP A 48 1.06 -10.10 -12.32
N GLY A 49 0.08 -9.52 -11.61
CA GLY A 49 -1.26 -10.09 -11.38
C GLY A 49 -2.24 -10.02 -12.55
N GLY A 50 -1.81 -9.58 -13.73
CA GLY A 50 -2.61 -9.54 -14.97
C GLY A 50 -2.79 -8.16 -15.59
N PHE A 51 -2.40 -7.10 -14.89
CA PHE A 51 -2.15 -5.78 -15.43
C PHE A 51 -0.65 -5.52 -15.25
N GLY A 52 0.07 -5.16 -16.31
CA GLY A 52 1.48 -4.79 -16.17
C GLY A 52 1.63 -3.48 -15.39
N ARG A 53 2.77 -2.81 -15.57
CA ARG A 53 3.06 -1.51 -14.94
C ARG A 53 2.06 -0.41 -15.32
N GLU A 54 1.24 -0.61 -16.35
CA GLU A 54 0.33 0.41 -16.89
C GLU A 54 -0.79 0.78 -15.92
N GLN A 55 -1.06 -0.06 -14.90
CA GLN A 55 -2.10 0.18 -13.90
C GLN A 55 -1.52 0.38 -12.47
N SER A 56 -0.19 0.39 -12.32
CA SER A 56 0.48 0.65 -11.04
C SER A 56 0.72 2.14 -10.81
N PRO A 57 1.05 2.57 -9.57
CA PRO A 57 1.57 3.91 -9.33
C PRO A 57 2.75 4.26 -10.26
N MET A 58 2.83 5.53 -10.67
CA MET A 58 3.84 5.97 -11.66
C MET A 58 5.27 5.89 -11.14
N ASP A 59 5.43 5.96 -9.81
CA ASP A 59 6.67 5.86 -9.03
C ASP A 59 6.93 4.45 -8.49
N LEU A 60 6.24 3.44 -9.03
CA LEU A 60 6.51 2.02 -8.85
C LEU A 60 7.02 1.44 -10.18
N ASP A 61 8.33 1.30 -10.32
CA ASP A 61 8.98 0.72 -11.51
C ASP A 61 9.36 -0.74 -11.29
N THR A 62 9.91 -1.05 -10.11
CA THR A 62 10.28 -2.41 -9.71
C THR A 62 9.82 -2.71 -8.30
N ILE A 63 9.90 -3.98 -7.90
CA ILE A 63 9.62 -4.40 -6.51
C ILE A 63 10.46 -3.66 -5.47
N ALA A 64 11.63 -3.12 -5.86
CA ALA A 64 12.48 -2.35 -4.95
C ALA A 64 11.81 -1.05 -4.46
N ASP A 65 10.94 -0.44 -5.27
CA ASP A 65 10.31 0.85 -4.94
C ASP A 65 9.25 0.71 -3.84
N VAL A 66 8.76 -0.51 -3.58
CA VAL A 66 7.85 -0.80 -2.45
C VAL A 66 8.49 -0.43 -1.11
N GLN A 67 9.82 -0.41 -1.01
CA GLN A 67 10.54 0.02 0.19
C GLN A 67 10.25 1.49 0.56
N SER A 68 9.86 2.33 -0.40
CA SER A 68 9.50 3.73 -0.16
C SER A 68 8.30 3.89 0.79
N VAL A 69 7.41 2.89 0.87
CA VAL A 69 6.26 2.88 1.79
C VAL A 69 6.71 3.10 3.24
N ALA A 70 7.82 2.47 3.66
CA ALA A 70 8.35 2.63 5.00
C ALA A 70 8.77 4.09 5.29
N GLY A 71 9.40 4.75 4.31
CA GLY A 71 9.79 6.17 4.41
C GLY A 71 8.58 7.10 4.52
N ILE A 72 7.58 6.89 3.66
CA ILE A 72 6.35 7.70 3.65
C ILE A 72 5.56 7.52 4.96
N LEU A 73 5.50 6.30 5.51
CA LEU A 73 4.87 6.05 6.82
C LEU A 73 5.63 6.73 7.95
N ALA A 74 6.98 6.72 7.92
CA ALA A 74 7.79 7.42 8.90
C ALA A 74 7.56 8.94 8.86
N GLU A 75 7.47 9.54 7.67
CA GLU A 75 7.13 10.96 7.50
C GLU A 75 5.74 11.31 8.04
N ARG A 76 4.82 10.34 8.06
CA ARG A 76 3.46 10.46 8.64
C ARG A 76 3.39 10.21 10.15
N GLY A 77 4.53 9.94 10.80
CA GLY A 77 4.60 9.78 12.25
C GLY A 77 4.33 8.36 12.76
N TYR A 78 4.33 7.35 11.89
CA TYR A 78 4.25 5.96 12.32
C TYR A 78 5.53 5.55 13.09
N SER A 79 5.35 4.80 14.17
CA SER A 79 6.50 4.29 14.92
C SER A 79 7.28 3.24 14.12
N PRO A 80 8.57 3.01 14.40
CA PRO A 80 9.34 1.93 13.77
C PRO A 80 8.68 0.55 13.95
N GLY A 81 8.00 0.33 15.09
CA GLY A 81 7.25 -0.89 15.37
C GLY A 81 6.04 -1.04 14.46
N ASP A 82 5.28 0.04 14.25
CA ASP A 82 4.12 0.02 13.35
C ASP A 82 4.55 -0.18 11.89
N ILE A 83 5.61 0.49 11.45
CA ILE A 83 6.17 0.28 10.10
C ILE A 83 6.57 -1.18 9.91
N THR A 84 7.28 -1.78 10.88
CA THR A 84 7.66 -3.20 10.83
C THR A 84 6.43 -4.11 10.71
N ARG A 85 5.35 -3.79 11.43
CA ARG A 85 4.07 -4.52 11.36
C ARG A 85 3.45 -4.43 9.97
N VAL A 86 3.32 -3.22 9.41
CA VAL A 86 2.74 -3.01 8.07
C VAL A 86 3.56 -3.71 6.99
N MET A 87 4.89 -3.57 7.03
CA MET A 87 5.78 -4.10 5.99
C MET A 87 5.86 -5.63 5.96
N SER A 88 5.63 -6.32 7.09
CA SER A 88 5.62 -7.79 7.12
C SER A 88 5.01 -8.39 8.39
N GLY A 89 5.18 -7.74 9.54
CA GLY A 89 4.87 -8.32 10.85
C GLY A 89 3.42 -8.79 10.99
N ASN A 90 2.46 -8.06 10.44
CA ASN A 90 1.04 -8.43 10.49
C ASN A 90 0.75 -9.70 9.70
N TYR A 91 1.29 -9.85 8.49
CA TYR A 91 1.17 -11.09 7.71
C TYR A 91 1.84 -12.26 8.42
N LEU A 92 3.06 -12.07 8.95
CA LEU A 92 3.76 -13.11 9.69
C LEU A 92 2.95 -13.58 10.90
N ASN A 93 2.31 -12.65 11.63
CA ASN A 93 1.49 -12.99 12.79
C ASN A 93 0.19 -13.70 12.38
N LEU A 94 -0.45 -13.26 11.29
CA LEU A 94 -1.63 -13.90 10.72
C LEU A 94 -1.33 -15.35 10.32
N LEU A 95 -0.27 -15.57 9.54
CA LEU A 95 0.12 -16.90 9.07
C LEU A 95 0.48 -17.84 10.23
N LYS A 96 1.20 -17.35 11.25
CA LYS A 96 1.50 -18.14 12.46
C LYS A 96 0.24 -18.54 13.22
N THR A 97 -0.75 -17.65 13.31
CA THR A 97 -2.00 -17.91 14.03
C THR A 97 -2.92 -18.85 13.24
N ALA A 98 -2.96 -18.72 11.92
CA ALA A 98 -3.83 -19.53 11.06
C ALA A 98 -3.33 -20.98 10.88
N TRP A 99 -2.03 -21.23 11.09
CA TRP A 99 -1.38 -22.52 10.90
C TRP A 99 -0.89 -23.18 12.21
N SER A 100 -1.32 -22.68 13.36
CA SER A 100 -1.17 -23.32 14.67
C SER A 100 -2.44 -24.05 15.07
#